data_AF-A0A0D3K9M8-F1
#
_entry.id   AF-A0A0D3K9M8-F1
#
_cell.length_a   1.000
_cell.length_b   1.000
_cell.length_c   1.000
_cell.angle_alpha   90.00
_cell.angle_beta   90.00
_cell.angle_gamma   90.00
#
_symmetry.space_group_name_H-M   'P 1'
#
loop_
_entity.id
_entity.type
_entity.pdbx_description
1 polymer ?
#
loop_
_entity_poly.entity_id
_entity_poly.type
_entity_poly.pdbx_seq_one_letter_code
_entity_poly.pdbx_strand_id
1 'polypeptide(L)'
;MLHDVVRALLLVRCPERPPLARSGLQVQLSVLRETTEPRDLPPDALILEEPAADVWLDETFEFQGLAEDDQTPHALRSHLCSFRLPSGVGCHAFKGGGTQLSRYLWRGGTEEARRRGAGPRTVAEDDARSLRLVVDLLEAVNHLHCRGSAHLDLSGETLRVRSTSDQRDRLDLIGLGAAVRLQPVPGRTAYQLGTQVAFRAPESLSGPFFESNLRALLLMDAWSVGVLIAMVVSSSGASPFAVEADWARGEFSVEAATSRAVGDAFRDFAPWLQRLDADGGGLLFRHGWLVRLVLGLLTVDPSRRLTVHEACLLAQRATASLASAASFGRPPQPAAAEADPLAFGVAAAPAGGASAGGAGGGAAAAGSELRRYRGRGGGRRGGGGGEGRESEPYRSLEAIVNIAERGRAVATFERRQWEGLRNYGEVIGFRNRADGDRWDVFVPGLEYELPLDTPFPLQRVLGVVLIKGGNHKLAIALPPPHAPPSRDAVEAGVQDFLRIYAREHPGQQSSRMRYLELDQAVAAAGTAERAAPKPPPSDKPPTR
;
A
#
# COMPACT_ATOMS: atom_id res chain seq x y z
N MET A 1 51.06 14.78 -47.35
CA MET A 1 50.02 13.84 -47.80
C MET A 1 49.15 13.50 -46.61
N LEU A 2 47.85 13.79 -46.72
CA LEU A 2 46.74 13.41 -45.83
C LEU A 2 46.86 13.77 -44.34
N HIS A 3 46.38 14.96 -43.94
CA HIS A 3 45.05 15.15 -43.34
C HIS A 3 44.91 16.61 -42.86
N ASP A 4 44.64 17.50 -43.82
CA ASP A 4 43.94 18.76 -43.59
C ASP A 4 42.46 18.52 -43.89
N VAL A 5 41.56 19.07 -43.08
CA VAL A 5 40.30 19.75 -43.50
C VAL A 5 39.50 20.11 -42.23
N VAL A 6 39.56 21.42 -41.95
CA VAL A 6 38.50 22.27 -41.37
C VAL A 6 38.40 22.35 -39.84
N ARG A 7 39.28 23.20 -39.31
CA ARG A 7 39.06 24.04 -38.14
C ARG A 7 39.11 25.49 -38.63
N ALA A 8 37.97 26.16 -38.83
CA ALA A 8 37.78 27.61 -38.67
C ALA A 8 36.44 28.12 -39.28
N LEU A 9 35.78 28.97 -38.47
CA LEU A 9 34.93 30.11 -38.84
C LEU A 9 33.53 29.86 -39.40
N LEU A 10 32.52 30.27 -38.62
CA LEU A 10 31.71 31.45 -38.97
C LEU A 10 31.19 32.13 -37.70
N LEU A 11 31.83 33.24 -37.36
CA LEU A 11 31.30 34.33 -36.54
C LEU A 11 30.43 35.20 -37.44
N VAL A 12 29.15 35.36 -37.10
CA VAL A 12 28.36 36.52 -37.52
C VAL A 12 27.81 37.16 -36.24
N ARG A 13 28.23 38.40 -35.98
CA ARG A 13 27.70 39.28 -34.93
C ARG A 13 26.85 40.38 -35.56
N CYS A 14 25.72 40.67 -34.89
CA CYS A 14 25.04 41.96 -34.64
C CYS A 14 23.52 41.90 -34.89
N PRO A 15 22.68 42.73 -34.23
CA PRO A 15 22.80 43.36 -32.91
C PRO A 15 21.54 43.15 -32.03
N GLU A 16 21.58 43.69 -30.81
CA GLU A 16 20.60 43.61 -29.73
C GLU A 16 19.18 44.15 -30.06
N ARG A 17 18.14 43.50 -29.49
CA ARG A 17 17.03 44.12 -28.72
C ARG A 17 16.25 43.05 -27.94
N PRO A 18 15.78 43.34 -26.70
CA PRO A 18 15.18 42.36 -25.79
C PRO A 18 13.66 42.19 -26.06
N PRO A 19 13.04 41.07 -25.63
CA PRO A 19 12.20 41.22 -24.44
C PRO A 19 12.06 39.99 -23.52
N LEU A 20 11.86 40.32 -22.25
CA LEU A 20 11.00 39.69 -21.24
C LEU A 20 11.33 38.27 -20.77
N ALA A 21 11.72 38.23 -19.51
CA ALA A 21 11.85 37.06 -18.66
C ALA A 21 10.67 36.08 -18.80
N ARG A 22 10.97 34.89 -19.32
CA ARG A 22 10.21 33.67 -19.05
C ARG A 22 11.00 32.80 -18.08
N SER A 23 11.31 33.34 -16.91
CA SER A 23 11.84 32.59 -15.77
C SER A 23 10.66 32.01 -15.01
N GLY A 24 10.33 30.74 -15.28
CA GLY A 24 9.32 30.02 -14.53
C GLY A 24 9.24 28.53 -14.83
N LEU A 25 9.73 28.07 -15.99
CA LEU A 25 9.61 26.67 -16.42
C LEU A 25 10.91 25.86 -16.32
N GLN A 26 12.05 26.50 -16.08
CA GLN A 26 13.37 25.83 -16.09
C GLN A 26 13.85 25.37 -14.70
N VAL A 27 13.14 25.70 -13.62
CA VAL A 27 13.64 25.53 -12.24
C VAL A 27 13.21 24.21 -11.58
N GLN A 28 12.27 23.45 -12.14
CA GLN A 28 11.89 22.13 -11.59
C GLN A 28 12.37 20.92 -12.41
N LEU A 29 12.81 21.11 -13.66
CA LEU A 29 13.50 20.05 -14.41
C LEU A 29 14.98 19.95 -14.04
N SER A 30 15.57 20.96 -13.42
CA SER A 30 16.95 20.97 -12.95
C SER A 30 17.23 20.06 -11.73
N VAL A 31 16.19 19.46 -11.13
CA VAL A 31 16.32 18.54 -9.98
C VAL A 31 16.39 17.07 -10.42
N LEU A 32 15.88 16.74 -11.61
CA LEU A 32 16.18 15.45 -12.22
C LEU A 32 17.63 15.51 -12.70
N ARG A 33 18.57 14.96 -11.91
CA ARG A 33 19.92 14.68 -12.38
C ARG A 33 19.84 13.60 -13.45
N GLU A 34 19.46 13.99 -14.67
CA GLU A 34 19.60 13.15 -15.85
C GLU A 34 21.10 13.01 -16.13
N THR A 35 21.69 11.94 -15.62
CA THR A 35 23.02 11.52 -16.05
C THR A 35 22.85 10.83 -17.40
N THR A 36 23.47 11.36 -18.44
CA THR A 36 23.46 10.79 -19.80
C THR A 36 24.27 9.50 -19.91
N GLU A 37 25.04 9.13 -18.87
CA GLU A 37 25.81 7.89 -18.81
C GLU A 37 25.76 7.30 -17.40
N PRO A 38 25.58 5.97 -17.24
CA PRO A 38 25.71 5.29 -15.96
C PRO A 38 27.19 5.25 -15.55
N ARG A 39 27.72 6.38 -15.07
CA ARG A 39 29.06 6.41 -14.47
C ARG A 39 28.94 5.81 -13.08
N ASP A 40 29.81 4.85 -12.79
CA ASP A 40 30.01 4.24 -11.47
C ASP A 40 28.92 3.28 -10.98
N LEU A 41 28.15 2.63 -11.88
CA LEU A 41 27.29 1.51 -11.47
C LEU A 41 28.13 0.30 -11.03
N PRO A 42 27.74 -0.40 -9.94
CA PRO A 42 28.33 -1.68 -9.59
C PRO A 42 28.23 -2.68 -10.75
N PRO A 43 29.23 -3.57 -10.94
CA PRO A 43 29.26 -4.51 -12.06
C PRO A 43 28.11 -5.53 -12.02
N ASP A 44 27.49 -5.73 -10.86
CA ASP A 44 26.37 -6.63 -10.67
C ASP A 44 25.01 -5.93 -10.74
N ALA A 45 24.97 -4.60 -10.96
CA ALA A 45 23.74 -3.81 -10.98
C ALA A 45 22.68 -4.40 -11.91
N LEU A 46 21.44 -4.48 -11.41
CA LEU A 46 20.30 -4.91 -12.20
C LEU A 46 19.70 -3.68 -12.90
N ILE A 47 19.59 -3.73 -14.22
CA ILE A 47 19.05 -2.64 -15.03
C ILE A 47 17.69 -3.07 -15.58
N LEU A 48 16.66 -2.28 -15.31
CA LEU A 48 15.34 -2.41 -15.92
C LEU A 48 15.17 -1.31 -16.97
N GLU A 49 14.71 -1.67 -18.16
CA GLU A 49 14.42 -0.74 -19.24
C GLU A 49 12.94 -0.38 -19.26
N GLU A 50 12.64 0.91 -19.44
CA GLU A 50 11.29 1.42 -19.69
C GLU A 50 11.30 2.20 -21.01
N PRO A 51 10.75 1.62 -22.10
CA PRO A 51 10.75 2.25 -23.41
C PRO A 51 9.82 3.47 -23.49
N ALA A 52 8.81 3.56 -22.63
CA ALA A 52 7.87 4.68 -22.62
C ALA A 52 8.42 5.85 -21.78
N ALA A 53 8.85 6.91 -22.45
CA ALA A 53 9.51 8.05 -21.82
C ALA A 53 8.66 8.75 -20.74
N ASP A 54 7.34 8.76 -20.88
CA ASP A 54 6.37 9.27 -19.92
C ASP A 54 6.33 8.41 -18.64
N VAL A 55 6.26 7.08 -18.80
CA VAL A 55 6.26 6.13 -17.70
C VAL A 55 7.59 6.19 -16.94
N TRP A 56 8.72 6.18 -17.65
CA TRP A 56 10.05 6.28 -17.04
C TRP A 56 10.24 7.57 -16.23
N LEU A 57 9.72 8.71 -16.71
CA LEU A 57 9.78 9.98 -15.98
C LEU A 57 8.95 9.93 -14.69
N ASP A 58 7.76 9.35 -14.75
CA ASP A 58 6.92 9.16 -13.58
C ASP A 58 7.60 8.19 -12.59
N GLU A 59 8.22 7.11 -13.07
CA GLU A 59 8.92 6.11 -12.24
C GLU A 59 10.16 6.73 -11.57
N THR A 60 10.93 7.52 -12.32
CA THR A 60 12.08 8.25 -11.80
C THR A 60 11.69 9.16 -10.65
N PHE A 61 10.57 9.87 -10.78
CA PHE A 61 10.08 10.75 -9.73
C PHE A 61 9.67 9.96 -8.48
N GLU A 62 8.98 8.84 -8.63
CA GLU A 62 8.61 7.99 -7.49
C GLU A 62 9.85 7.39 -6.80
N PHE A 63 10.85 6.92 -7.55
CA PHE A 63 12.10 6.43 -6.97
C PHE A 63 12.86 7.53 -6.20
N GLN A 64 12.89 8.76 -6.71
CA GLN A 64 13.48 9.88 -5.98
C GLN A 64 12.71 10.17 -4.69
N GLY A 65 11.38 10.18 -4.75
CA GLY A 65 10.55 10.34 -3.56
C GLY A 65 10.78 9.25 -2.51
N LEU A 66 11.05 8.01 -2.93
CA LEU A 66 11.45 6.93 -2.02
C LEU A 66 12.87 7.13 -1.47
N ALA A 67 13.81 7.63 -2.27
CA ALA A 67 15.18 7.86 -1.84
C ALA A 67 15.32 9.03 -0.85
N GLU A 68 14.47 10.06 -0.98
CA GLU A 68 14.45 11.25 -0.11
C GLU A 68 13.68 11.02 1.19
N ASP A 69 12.77 10.02 1.24
CA ASP A 69 12.02 9.67 2.45
C ASP A 69 12.85 8.77 3.38
N ASP A 70 13.31 9.34 4.50
CA ASP A 70 14.05 8.64 5.56
C ASP A 70 13.29 7.44 6.16
N GLN A 71 11.96 7.41 5.99
CA GLN A 71 11.08 6.35 6.48
C GLN A 71 10.84 5.23 5.46
N THR A 72 11.38 5.35 4.24
CA THR A 72 11.33 4.29 3.23
C THR A 72 11.95 3.01 3.80
N PRO A 73 11.22 1.87 3.85
CA PRO A 73 11.75 0.60 4.34
C PRO A 73 12.99 0.17 3.57
N HIS A 74 13.90 -0.57 4.23
CA HIS A 74 15.13 -1.07 3.61
C HIS A 74 14.86 -1.79 2.28
N ALA A 75 13.80 -2.60 2.24
CA ALA A 75 13.41 -3.38 1.07
C ALA A 75 13.13 -2.55 -0.19
N LEU A 76 12.84 -1.25 -0.07
CA LEU A 76 12.64 -0.34 -1.20
C LEU A 76 13.90 0.48 -1.55
N ARG A 77 14.98 0.38 -0.76
CA ARG A 77 16.24 1.12 -0.95
C ARG A 77 17.23 0.41 -1.87
N SER A 78 16.71 -0.43 -2.77
CA SER A 78 17.50 -1.15 -3.77
C SER A 78 17.79 -0.28 -4.99
N HIS A 79 16.97 0.74 -5.28
CA HIS A 79 17.20 1.69 -6.38
C HIS A 79 18.53 2.44 -6.20
N LEU A 80 19.29 2.55 -7.29
CA LEU A 80 20.57 3.25 -7.35
C LEU A 80 20.43 4.58 -8.07
N CYS A 81 19.94 4.55 -9.31
CA CYS A 81 19.73 5.73 -10.13
C CYS A 81 18.80 5.44 -11.31
N SER A 82 18.37 6.51 -11.98
CA SER A 82 17.68 6.44 -13.28
C SER A 82 18.52 7.19 -14.31
N PHE A 83 18.65 6.65 -15.52
CA PHE A 83 19.42 7.26 -16.61
C PHE A 83 18.78 6.93 -17.97
N ARG A 84 19.20 7.60 -19.04
CA ARG A 84 18.77 7.28 -20.42
C ARG A 84 19.93 6.73 -21.24
N LEU A 85 19.67 5.71 -22.04
CA LEU A 85 20.62 5.23 -23.03
C LEU A 85 20.69 6.19 -24.23
N PRO A 86 21.77 6.14 -25.03
CA PRO A 86 21.86 6.91 -26.29
C PRO A 86 20.71 6.64 -27.27
N SER A 87 20.05 5.48 -27.16
CA SER A 87 18.84 5.13 -27.92
C SER A 87 17.58 5.90 -27.49
N GLY A 88 17.62 6.63 -26.38
CA GLY A 88 16.48 7.33 -25.77
C GLY A 88 15.68 6.50 -24.76
N VAL A 89 15.94 5.19 -24.68
CA VAL A 89 15.30 4.27 -23.71
C VAL A 89 15.67 4.67 -22.29
N GLY A 90 14.66 4.77 -21.42
CA GLY A 90 14.85 5.04 -20.00
C GLY A 90 15.27 3.77 -19.27
N CYS A 91 16.16 3.91 -18.29
CA CYS A 91 16.64 2.81 -17.46
C CYS A 91 16.54 3.15 -15.98
N HIS A 92 16.27 2.14 -15.16
CA HIS A 92 16.38 2.16 -13.70
C HIS A 92 17.40 1.13 -13.24
N ALA A 93 18.43 1.58 -12.55
CA ALA A 93 19.43 0.70 -11.95
C ALA A 93 19.09 0.40 -10.50
N PHE A 94 19.26 -0.85 -10.12
CA PHE A 94 19.10 -1.37 -8.77
C PHE A 94 20.38 -2.06 -8.32
N LYS A 95 20.57 -2.15 -7.00
CA LYS A 95 21.65 -2.89 -6.38
C LYS A 95 21.68 -4.31 -6.94
N GLY A 96 22.80 -4.62 -7.55
CA GLY A 96 23.15 -5.98 -7.92
C GLY A 96 23.22 -6.89 -6.71
N GLY A 97 23.01 -8.18 -6.95
CA GLY A 97 23.15 -9.20 -5.92
C GLY A 97 21.85 -9.63 -5.24
N GLY A 98 21.97 -10.75 -4.52
CA GLY A 98 20.83 -11.50 -4.02
C GLY A 98 20.19 -12.42 -5.07
N THR A 99 19.50 -13.45 -4.59
CA THR A 99 18.84 -14.44 -5.44
C THR A 99 17.37 -14.07 -5.59
N GLN A 100 16.80 -14.25 -6.78
CA GLN A 100 15.33 -14.14 -6.94
C GLN A 100 14.64 -15.05 -5.92
N LEU A 101 13.56 -14.61 -5.31
CA LEU A 101 12.81 -15.45 -4.36
C LEU A 101 12.40 -16.78 -5.01
N SER A 102 12.05 -16.76 -6.31
CA SER A 102 11.70 -17.96 -7.07
C SER A 102 12.84 -18.96 -7.26
N ARG A 103 14.09 -18.51 -7.10
CA ARG A 103 15.31 -19.31 -7.20
C ARG A 103 16.05 -19.42 -5.87
N TYR A 104 15.46 -18.90 -4.79
CA TYR A 104 16.11 -18.84 -3.48
C TYR A 104 16.14 -20.24 -2.84
N LEU A 105 17.29 -20.59 -2.28
CA LEU A 105 17.51 -21.88 -1.64
C LEU A 105 17.14 -21.78 -0.15
N TRP A 106 15.91 -22.18 0.17
CA TRP A 106 15.31 -22.00 1.49
C TRP A 106 15.94 -22.83 2.60
N ARG A 107 16.14 -24.13 2.38
CA ARG A 107 16.80 -25.01 3.33
C ARG A 107 18.27 -25.10 2.98
N GLY A 108 19.13 -25.25 4.00
CA GLY A 108 20.57 -25.40 3.85
C GLY A 108 20.92 -26.45 2.81
N GLY A 109 21.04 -26.02 1.55
CA GLY A 109 21.64 -26.77 0.47
C GLY A 109 23.02 -27.12 0.97
N THR A 110 23.16 -28.36 1.40
CA THR A 110 24.24 -28.87 2.24
C THR A 110 25.60 -28.80 1.57
N GLU A 111 25.70 -28.32 0.34
CA GLU A 111 26.95 -28.08 -0.35
C GLU A 111 27.41 -26.63 -0.26
N GLU A 112 26.58 -25.63 -0.52
CA GLU A 112 27.07 -24.24 -0.58
C GLU A 112 27.29 -23.65 0.82
N ALA A 113 26.39 -23.97 1.77
CA ALA A 113 26.61 -23.67 3.18
C ALA A 113 27.85 -24.40 3.74
N ARG A 114 28.07 -25.67 3.33
CA ARG A 114 29.31 -26.41 3.66
C ARG A 114 30.55 -25.78 3.04
N ARG A 115 30.49 -25.38 1.76
CA ARG A 115 31.60 -24.73 1.05
C ARG A 115 31.99 -23.41 1.72
N ARG A 116 31.02 -22.71 2.33
CA ARG A 116 31.26 -21.49 3.13
C ARG A 116 31.61 -21.79 4.60
N GLY A 117 31.74 -23.06 5.00
CA GLY A 117 32.06 -23.46 6.36
C GLY A 117 30.97 -23.14 7.39
N ALA A 118 29.76 -22.80 6.95
CA ALA A 118 28.64 -22.53 7.85
C ALA A 118 28.07 -23.85 8.35
N GLY A 119 27.91 -23.97 9.67
CA GLY A 119 27.20 -25.08 10.29
C GLY A 119 25.73 -25.15 9.83
N PRO A 120 25.06 -26.30 10.01
CA PRO A 120 23.62 -26.39 9.77
C PRO A 120 22.87 -25.38 10.64
N ARG A 121 21.96 -24.62 10.03
CA ARG A 121 21.10 -23.68 10.74
C ARG A 121 20.10 -24.44 11.61
N THR A 122 19.80 -23.87 12.77
CA THR A 122 18.75 -24.36 13.65
C THR A 122 17.36 -23.99 13.12
N VAL A 123 16.33 -24.72 13.55
CA VAL A 123 14.93 -24.40 13.22
C VAL A 123 14.56 -22.97 13.63
N ALA A 124 15.06 -22.51 14.79
CA ALA A 124 14.81 -21.15 15.27
C ALA A 124 15.45 -20.07 14.37
N GLU A 125 16.63 -20.32 13.82
CA GLU A 125 17.29 -19.41 12.87
C GLU A 125 16.57 -19.37 11.52
N ASP A 126 16.10 -20.52 11.04
CA ASP A 126 15.28 -20.62 9.83
C ASP A 126 13.93 -19.93 9.99
N ASP A 127 13.29 -20.08 11.15
CA ASP A 127 12.07 -19.35 11.50
C ASP A 127 12.33 -17.85 11.51
N ALA A 128 13.34 -17.39 12.27
CA ALA A 128 13.66 -15.97 12.38
C ALA A 128 13.99 -15.35 11.02
N ARG A 129 14.65 -16.10 10.11
CA ARG A 129 14.86 -15.67 8.73
C ARG A 129 13.54 -15.47 8.00
N SER A 130 12.71 -16.50 7.97
CA SER A 130 11.45 -16.48 7.21
C SER A 130 10.52 -15.37 7.70
N LEU A 131 10.43 -15.19 9.03
CA LEU A 131 9.67 -14.10 9.63
C LEU A 131 10.19 -12.71 9.23
N ARG A 132 11.51 -12.52 9.17
CA ARG A 132 12.09 -11.26 8.69
C ARG A 132 11.72 -10.97 7.24
N LEU A 133 11.79 -11.97 6.36
CA LEU A 133 11.41 -11.79 4.95
C LEU A 133 9.93 -11.43 4.80
N VAL A 134 9.04 -12.05 5.59
CA VAL A 134 7.61 -11.68 5.63
C VAL A 134 7.42 -10.23 6.08
N VAL A 135 8.13 -9.79 7.12
CA VAL A 135 8.04 -8.41 7.62
C VAL A 135 8.59 -7.42 6.60
N ASP A 136 9.78 -7.66 6.04
CA ASP A 136 10.40 -6.80 5.03
C ASP A 136 9.46 -6.62 3.82
N LEU A 137 8.79 -7.69 3.36
CA LEU A 137 7.79 -7.64 2.28
C LEU A 137 6.57 -6.80 2.65
N LEU A 138 5.96 -7.06 3.81
CA LEU A 138 4.77 -6.34 4.27
C LEU A 138 5.06 -4.85 4.45
N GLU A 139 6.23 -4.49 5.00
CA GLU A 139 6.63 -3.10 5.19
C GLU A 139 6.83 -2.40 3.85
N ALA A 140 7.51 -3.03 2.89
CA ALA A 140 7.73 -2.48 1.56
C ALA A 140 6.42 -2.17 0.84
N VAL A 141 5.53 -3.17 0.73
CA VAL A 141 4.27 -3.02 -0.01
C VAL A 141 3.31 -2.09 0.73
N ASN A 142 3.23 -2.17 2.06
CA ASN A 142 2.44 -1.21 2.83
C ASN A 142 2.95 0.22 2.62
N HIS A 143 4.26 0.45 2.55
CA HIS A 143 4.81 1.79 2.30
C HIS A 143 4.38 2.32 0.92
N LEU A 144 4.44 1.49 -0.13
CA LEU A 144 3.91 1.86 -1.45
C LEU A 144 2.41 2.18 -1.39
N HIS A 145 1.61 1.33 -0.73
CA HIS A 145 0.16 1.51 -0.58
C HIS A 145 -0.19 2.78 0.20
N CYS A 146 0.61 3.13 1.21
CA CYS A 146 0.44 4.37 1.98
C CYS A 146 0.58 5.63 1.10
N ARG A 147 1.37 5.53 0.02
CA ARG A 147 1.61 6.58 -0.98
C ARG A 147 0.65 6.50 -2.17
N GLY A 148 -0.38 5.64 -2.09
CA GLY A 148 -1.37 5.46 -3.15
C GLY A 148 -0.86 4.69 -4.37
N SER A 149 0.23 3.92 -4.22
CA SER A 149 0.88 3.19 -5.30
C SER A 149 0.67 1.68 -5.15
N ALA A 150 0.04 1.04 -6.14
CA ALA A 150 -0.13 -0.41 -6.21
C ALA A 150 0.89 -1.02 -7.18
N HIS A 151 1.74 -1.94 -6.74
CA HIS A 151 2.82 -2.53 -7.55
C HIS A 151 2.30 -3.34 -8.75
N LEU A 152 1.26 -4.15 -8.59
CA LEU A 152 0.54 -4.93 -9.65
C LEU A 152 1.37 -5.96 -10.44
N ASP A 153 2.66 -6.07 -10.17
CA ASP A 153 3.58 -7.08 -10.71
C ASP A 153 4.42 -7.76 -9.60
N LEU A 154 3.83 -7.95 -8.41
CA LEU A 154 4.49 -8.64 -7.31
C LEU A 154 4.60 -10.14 -7.63
N SER A 155 5.83 -10.66 -7.62
CA SER A 155 6.11 -12.06 -7.96
C SER A 155 7.42 -12.54 -7.33
N GLY A 156 7.71 -13.83 -7.48
CA GLY A 156 8.99 -14.39 -7.03
C GLY A 156 10.22 -13.84 -7.79
N GLU A 157 10.00 -13.17 -8.93
CA GLU A 157 11.08 -12.57 -9.73
C GLU A 157 11.36 -11.11 -9.38
N THR A 158 10.35 -10.39 -8.89
CA THR A 158 10.48 -8.99 -8.45
C THR A 158 11.05 -8.86 -7.03
N LEU A 159 11.16 -9.96 -6.31
CA LEU A 159 11.81 -10.03 -4.99
C LEU A 159 13.20 -10.65 -5.05
N ARG A 160 14.16 -10.00 -4.39
CA ARG A 160 15.53 -10.48 -4.22
C ARG A 160 15.80 -10.74 -2.75
N VAL A 161 16.40 -11.89 -2.44
CA VAL A 161 16.88 -12.22 -1.10
C VAL A 161 18.39 -12.06 -1.08
N ARG A 162 18.89 -11.08 -0.32
CA ARG A 162 20.31 -10.82 -0.13
C ARG A 162 20.76 -11.34 1.22
N SER A 163 21.76 -12.24 1.21
CA SER A 163 22.50 -12.57 2.41
C SER A 163 23.46 -11.42 2.74
N THR A 164 23.29 -10.82 3.90
CA THR A 164 24.20 -9.79 4.42
C THR A 164 25.40 -10.40 5.12
N SER A 165 26.42 -9.58 5.40
CA SER A 165 27.63 -10.00 6.13
C SER A 165 27.36 -10.46 7.56
N ASP A 166 26.27 -9.98 8.20
CA ASP A 166 25.78 -10.45 9.50
C ASP A 166 24.90 -11.71 9.39
N GLN A 167 24.91 -12.40 8.25
CA GLN A 167 24.12 -13.60 7.94
C GLN A 167 22.60 -13.42 8.10
N ARG A 168 22.10 -12.17 7.98
CA ARG A 168 20.67 -11.88 8.02
C ARG A 168 20.17 -11.69 6.60
N ASP A 169 19.53 -12.73 6.08
CA ASP A 169 18.86 -12.59 4.79
C ASP A 169 17.83 -11.45 4.85
N ARG A 170 17.94 -10.54 3.88
CA ARG A 170 17.09 -9.37 3.68
C ARG A 170 16.36 -9.46 2.36
N LEU A 171 15.16 -8.91 2.32
CA LEU A 171 14.36 -8.84 1.11
C LEU A 171 14.48 -7.44 0.49
N ASP A 172 14.72 -7.41 -0.80
CA ASP A 172 14.68 -6.20 -1.63
C ASP A 172 13.59 -6.39 -2.70
N LEU A 173 12.69 -5.41 -2.82
CA LEU A 173 11.74 -5.29 -3.92
C LEU A 173 12.42 -4.52 -5.06
N ILE A 174 12.31 -5.05 -6.27
CA ILE A 174 12.89 -4.48 -7.49
C ILE A 174 11.76 -3.94 -8.37
N GLY A 175 11.94 -2.69 -8.82
CA GLY A 175 10.94 -2.01 -9.65
C GLY A 175 9.78 -1.44 -8.83
N LEU A 176 8.89 -0.73 -9.54
CA LEU A 176 7.59 -0.26 -9.02
C LEU A 176 6.42 -0.98 -9.71
N GLY A 177 6.71 -1.98 -10.55
CA GLY A 177 5.74 -2.70 -11.35
C GLY A 177 4.90 -1.77 -12.22
N ALA A 178 3.58 -1.94 -12.23
CA ALA A 178 2.66 -1.06 -12.94
C ALA A 178 2.12 0.10 -12.08
N ALA A 179 2.66 0.34 -10.87
CA ALA A 179 2.18 1.37 -9.94
C ALA A 179 2.13 2.78 -10.53
N VAL A 180 3.06 3.04 -11.43
CA VAL A 180 3.25 4.36 -12.02
C VAL A 180 2.34 4.59 -13.23
N ARG A 181 1.76 3.51 -13.77
CA ARG A 181 0.97 3.49 -15.00
C ARG A 181 -0.49 3.91 -14.82
N LEU A 182 -0.83 4.53 -13.68
CA LEU A 182 -2.15 5.10 -13.34
C LEU A 182 -2.64 6.21 -14.33
N GLN A 183 -2.01 6.43 -15.49
CA GLN A 183 -2.57 7.29 -16.55
C GLN A 183 -3.34 6.44 -17.55
N PRO A 184 -4.65 6.65 -17.70
CA PRO A 184 -5.31 6.30 -18.95
C PRO A 184 -4.77 7.23 -20.04
N VAL A 185 -3.68 6.83 -20.69
CA VAL A 185 -3.33 7.37 -22.01
C VAL A 185 -4.36 6.82 -22.99
N PRO A 186 -5.02 7.64 -23.85
CA PRO A 186 -5.96 7.14 -24.84
C PRO A 186 -5.33 5.99 -25.65
N GLY A 187 -5.94 4.80 -25.59
CA GLY A 187 -5.43 3.60 -26.27
C GLY A 187 -4.55 2.65 -25.43
N ARG A 188 -4.25 2.97 -24.17
CA ARG A 188 -3.66 2.01 -23.20
C ARG A 188 -4.75 1.49 -22.26
N THR A 189 -4.82 0.17 -22.07
CA THR A 189 -5.55 -0.41 -20.93
C THR A 189 -4.93 0.16 -19.66
N ALA A 190 -5.74 0.71 -18.75
CA ALA A 190 -5.27 1.54 -17.64
C ALA A 190 -4.25 0.86 -16.70
N TYR A 191 -4.13 -0.48 -16.76
CA TYR A 191 -3.14 -1.26 -16.03
C TYR A 191 -2.65 -2.43 -16.88
N GLN A 192 -1.34 -2.61 -16.95
CA GLN A 192 -0.75 -3.83 -17.46
C GLN A 192 -0.42 -4.71 -16.26
N LEU A 193 -1.20 -5.77 -16.05
CA LEU A 193 -0.93 -6.72 -14.99
C LEU A 193 0.34 -7.50 -15.29
N GLY A 194 1.07 -7.85 -14.22
CA GLY A 194 2.24 -8.72 -14.28
C GLY A 194 1.99 -9.99 -15.09
N THR A 195 2.98 -10.45 -15.85
CA THR A 195 2.84 -11.62 -16.74
C THR A 195 2.67 -12.93 -15.99
N GLN A 196 3.03 -12.97 -14.70
CA GLN A 196 2.96 -14.19 -13.89
C GLN A 196 1.55 -14.41 -13.31
N VAL A 197 0.74 -15.15 -14.08
CA VAL A 197 -0.66 -15.47 -13.75
C VAL A 197 -0.83 -16.09 -12.37
N ALA A 198 0.11 -16.93 -11.93
CA ALA A 198 0.06 -17.62 -10.64
C ALA A 198 0.12 -16.71 -9.39
N PHE A 199 0.37 -15.41 -9.56
CA PHE A 199 0.37 -14.41 -8.51
C PHE A 199 -0.85 -13.48 -8.58
N ARG A 200 -1.62 -13.53 -9.66
CA ARG A 200 -2.75 -12.63 -9.89
C ARG A 200 -3.93 -12.97 -8.98
N ALA A 201 -4.66 -11.94 -8.56
CA ALA A 201 -5.86 -12.09 -7.75
C ALA A 201 -7.03 -12.70 -8.58
N PRO A 202 -7.93 -13.49 -7.97
CA PRO A 202 -8.97 -14.23 -8.71
C PRO A 202 -9.90 -13.35 -9.55
N GLU A 203 -10.21 -12.15 -9.05
CA GLU A 203 -11.01 -11.16 -9.76
C GLU A 203 -10.36 -10.70 -11.07
N SER A 204 -9.04 -10.77 -11.20
CA SER A 204 -8.32 -10.42 -12.42
C SER A 204 -8.15 -11.57 -13.42
N LEU A 205 -8.49 -12.80 -13.01
CA LEU A 205 -8.44 -13.99 -13.88
C LEU A 205 -9.71 -14.17 -14.73
N SER A 206 -10.80 -13.52 -14.33
CA SER A 206 -12.15 -13.78 -14.85
C SER A 206 -12.54 -12.93 -16.07
N GLY A 207 -11.68 -12.00 -16.53
CA GLY A 207 -11.93 -11.22 -17.73
C GLY A 207 -10.95 -10.06 -17.97
N PRO A 208 -11.00 -9.44 -19.16
CA PRO A 208 -10.07 -8.38 -19.57
C PRO A 208 -10.35 -7.02 -18.93
N PHE A 209 -11.45 -6.87 -18.19
CA PHE A 209 -11.87 -5.61 -17.59
C PHE A 209 -12.12 -5.80 -16.10
N PHE A 210 -11.32 -5.12 -15.28
CA PHE A 210 -11.63 -4.86 -13.89
C PHE A 210 -11.74 -3.35 -13.70
N GLU A 211 -12.67 -2.93 -12.84
CA GLU A 211 -12.87 -1.51 -12.56
C GLU A 211 -11.62 -0.92 -11.92
N SER A 212 -11.12 0.15 -12.53
CA SER A 212 -9.89 0.85 -12.19
C SER A 212 -10.03 1.74 -10.96
N ASN A 213 -10.57 1.22 -9.85
CA ASN A 213 -10.56 1.96 -8.59
C ASN A 213 -9.29 1.61 -7.79
N LEU A 214 -8.69 2.60 -7.14
CA LEU A 214 -7.42 2.43 -6.43
C LEU A 214 -7.48 1.29 -5.42
N ARG A 215 -8.60 1.16 -4.71
CA ARG A 215 -8.81 0.12 -3.69
C ARG A 215 -8.69 -1.29 -4.28
N ALA A 216 -9.33 -1.55 -5.42
CA ALA A 216 -9.24 -2.84 -6.10
C ALA A 216 -7.78 -3.18 -6.44
N LEU A 217 -7.02 -2.20 -6.95
CA LEU A 217 -5.60 -2.36 -7.27
C LEU A 217 -4.75 -2.72 -6.04
N LEU A 218 -4.96 -2.02 -4.91
CA LEU A 218 -4.26 -2.31 -3.65
C LEU A 218 -4.64 -3.70 -3.10
N LEU A 219 -5.90 -4.12 -3.28
CA LEU A 219 -6.35 -5.46 -2.88
C LEU A 219 -5.80 -6.57 -3.79
N MET A 220 -5.54 -6.28 -5.07
CA MET A 220 -4.84 -7.20 -5.96
C MET A 220 -3.40 -7.43 -5.51
N ASP A 221 -2.69 -6.37 -5.10
CA ASP A 221 -1.38 -6.52 -4.46
C ASP A 221 -1.45 -7.33 -3.16
N ALA A 222 -2.48 -7.10 -2.33
CA ALA A 222 -2.66 -7.84 -1.09
C ALA A 222 -2.75 -9.35 -1.34
N TRP A 223 -3.43 -9.77 -2.41
CA TRP A 223 -3.42 -11.16 -2.84
C TRP A 223 -2.01 -11.63 -3.21
N SER A 224 -1.30 -10.92 -4.09
CA SER A 224 0.07 -11.28 -4.50
C SER A 224 1.01 -11.38 -3.30
N VAL A 225 0.90 -10.48 -2.33
CA VAL A 225 1.63 -10.56 -1.05
C VAL A 225 1.28 -11.84 -0.29
N GLY A 226 0.00 -12.23 -0.24
CA GLY A 226 -0.43 -13.52 0.34
C GLY A 226 0.23 -14.72 -0.35
N VAL A 227 0.35 -14.71 -1.68
CA VAL A 227 1.03 -15.77 -2.46
C VAL A 227 2.52 -15.82 -2.13
N LEU A 228 3.18 -14.66 -2.04
CA LEU A 228 4.60 -14.56 -1.73
C LEU A 228 4.91 -14.96 -0.28
N ILE A 229 4.04 -14.61 0.67
CA ILE A 229 4.14 -15.11 2.05
C ILE A 229 3.95 -16.62 2.06
N ALA A 230 3.00 -17.17 1.30
CA ALA A 230 2.82 -18.62 1.17
C ALA A 230 4.10 -19.31 0.67
N MET A 231 4.78 -18.74 -0.33
CA MET A 231 6.10 -19.23 -0.78
C MET A 231 7.16 -19.19 0.31
N VAL A 232 7.23 -18.09 1.06
CA VAL A 232 8.19 -17.93 2.16
C VAL A 232 7.95 -18.96 3.24
N VAL A 233 6.70 -19.13 3.68
CA VAL A 233 6.38 -20.04 4.78
C VAL A 233 6.51 -21.50 4.39
N SER A 234 6.22 -21.86 3.12
CA SER A 234 6.40 -23.22 2.62
C SER A 234 7.83 -23.49 2.16
N SER A 235 8.74 -22.51 2.25
CA SER A 235 10.10 -22.63 1.74
C SER A 235 10.16 -23.05 0.25
N SER A 236 9.27 -22.48 -0.57
CA SER A 236 9.12 -22.81 -1.99
C SER A 236 9.64 -21.69 -2.92
N GLY A 237 10.25 -22.09 -4.04
CA GLY A 237 10.59 -21.17 -5.15
C GLY A 237 9.45 -20.99 -6.15
N ALA A 238 8.38 -21.78 -6.07
CA ALA A 238 7.22 -21.68 -6.96
C ALA A 238 5.99 -21.19 -6.20
N SER A 239 5.14 -20.41 -6.89
CA SER A 239 3.82 -20.04 -6.37
C SER A 239 3.01 -21.31 -6.05
N PRO A 240 2.25 -21.35 -4.93
CA PRO A 240 1.33 -22.45 -4.64
C PRO A 240 0.20 -22.61 -5.68
N PHE A 241 0.04 -21.65 -6.59
CA PHE A 241 -0.93 -21.67 -7.68
C PHE A 241 -0.27 -21.74 -9.07
N ALA A 242 1.03 -22.05 -9.13
CA ALA A 242 1.72 -22.30 -10.39
C ALA A 242 1.22 -23.61 -10.99
N VAL A 243 0.49 -23.50 -12.10
CA VAL A 243 -0.09 -24.63 -12.83
C VAL A 243 -0.01 -24.36 -14.33
N GLU A 244 0.10 -25.44 -15.11
CA GLU A 244 0.00 -25.38 -16.57
C GLU A 244 -1.44 -25.65 -17.01
N ALA A 245 -1.79 -25.19 -18.21
CA ALA A 245 -3.12 -25.43 -18.78
C ALA A 245 -3.29 -26.90 -19.19
N ASP A 246 -4.30 -27.57 -18.64
CA ASP A 246 -4.66 -28.93 -19.01
C ASP A 246 -5.92 -28.97 -19.91
N TRP A 247 -5.69 -29.13 -21.21
CA TRP A 247 -6.74 -29.23 -22.22
C TRP A 247 -7.67 -30.43 -21.98
N ALA A 248 -7.16 -31.55 -21.43
CA ALA A 248 -7.99 -32.71 -21.14
C ALA A 248 -8.99 -32.45 -20.00
N ARG A 249 -8.70 -31.46 -19.15
CA ARG A 249 -9.57 -31.00 -18.06
C ARG A 249 -10.40 -29.77 -18.45
N GLY A 250 -10.40 -29.38 -19.72
CA GLY A 250 -11.13 -28.22 -20.25
C GLY A 250 -10.51 -26.87 -19.85
N GLU A 251 -9.22 -26.83 -19.52
CA GLU A 251 -8.49 -25.62 -19.19
C GLU A 251 -7.75 -25.13 -20.44
N PHE A 252 -8.30 -24.10 -21.10
CA PHE A 252 -7.79 -23.59 -22.38
C PHE A 252 -6.74 -22.48 -22.21
N SER A 253 -6.43 -22.08 -20.98
CA SER A 253 -5.41 -21.09 -20.66
C SER A 253 -4.83 -21.29 -19.27
N VAL A 254 -3.68 -20.67 -19.00
CA VAL A 254 -3.05 -20.67 -17.67
C VAL A 254 -3.96 -19.96 -16.67
N GLU A 255 -4.66 -18.90 -17.06
CA GLU A 255 -5.64 -18.21 -16.19
C GLU A 255 -6.78 -19.13 -15.76
N ALA A 256 -7.31 -19.95 -16.67
CA ALA A 256 -8.37 -20.91 -16.34
C ALA A 256 -7.86 -22.00 -15.38
N ALA A 257 -6.65 -22.52 -15.62
CA ALA A 257 -6.00 -23.49 -14.75
C ALA A 257 -5.71 -22.90 -13.36
N THR A 258 -5.13 -21.70 -13.28
CA THR A 258 -4.86 -20.99 -12.02
C THR A 258 -6.15 -20.67 -11.27
N SER A 259 -7.19 -20.20 -11.95
CA SER A 259 -8.51 -19.93 -11.35
C SER A 259 -9.10 -21.20 -10.71
N ARG A 260 -8.99 -22.34 -11.39
CA ARG A 260 -9.38 -23.64 -10.83
C ARG A 260 -8.51 -24.04 -9.65
N ALA A 261 -7.19 -23.93 -9.75
CA ALA A 261 -6.26 -24.28 -8.68
C ALA A 261 -6.54 -23.46 -7.40
N VAL A 262 -6.84 -22.17 -7.56
CA VAL A 262 -7.34 -21.32 -6.48
C VAL A 262 -8.67 -21.88 -5.94
N GLY A 263 -9.67 -22.08 -6.79
CA GLY A 263 -10.98 -22.61 -6.37
C GLY A 263 -10.88 -23.94 -5.61
N ASP A 264 -9.99 -24.84 -6.03
CA ASP A 264 -9.75 -26.13 -5.38
C ASP A 264 -9.08 -25.95 -4.01
N ALA A 265 -8.07 -25.08 -3.92
CA ALA A 265 -7.42 -24.76 -2.64
C ALA A 265 -8.42 -24.18 -1.62
N PHE A 266 -9.35 -23.31 -2.05
CA PHE A 266 -10.33 -22.68 -1.17
C PHE A 266 -11.58 -23.52 -0.89
N ARG A 267 -11.86 -24.54 -1.69
CA ARG A 267 -12.93 -25.51 -1.42
C ARG A 267 -12.59 -26.41 -0.23
N ASP A 268 -11.32 -26.80 -0.13
CA ASP A 268 -10.81 -27.62 0.97
C ASP A 268 -9.50 -27.03 1.52
N PHE A 269 -9.65 -26.00 2.34
CA PHE A 269 -8.54 -25.16 2.76
C PHE A 269 -7.61 -25.84 3.78
N ALA A 270 -8.12 -26.80 4.56
CA ALA A 270 -7.35 -27.43 5.63
C ALA A 270 -6.20 -28.30 5.10
N PRO A 271 -6.40 -29.21 4.12
CA PRO A 271 -5.30 -29.95 3.50
C PRO A 271 -4.29 -29.04 2.80
N TRP A 272 -4.74 -27.94 2.20
CA TRP A 272 -3.84 -26.97 1.57
C TRP A 272 -2.90 -26.32 2.60
N LEU A 273 -3.46 -25.85 3.74
CA LEU A 273 -2.65 -25.30 4.84
C LEU A 273 -1.71 -26.34 5.47
N GLN A 274 -2.17 -27.59 5.64
CA GLN A 274 -1.34 -28.67 6.18
C GLN A 274 -0.14 -28.97 5.28
N ARG A 275 -0.32 -28.98 3.95
CA ARG A 275 0.79 -29.14 3.00
C ARG A 275 1.75 -27.95 3.08
N LEU A 276 1.22 -26.73 3.07
CA LEU A 276 2.02 -25.50 3.20
C LEU A 276 2.90 -25.52 4.46
N ASP A 277 2.34 -25.92 5.60
CA ASP A 277 3.05 -26.03 6.87
C ASP A 277 4.08 -27.16 6.86
N ALA A 278 3.73 -28.34 6.34
CA ALA A 278 4.64 -29.48 6.25
C ALA A 278 5.89 -29.16 5.40
N ASP A 279 5.70 -28.53 4.24
CA ASP A 279 6.78 -28.10 3.34
C ASP A 279 7.68 -27.05 4.01
N GLY A 280 7.07 -26.15 4.78
CA GLY A 280 7.72 -25.17 5.64
C GLY A 280 8.41 -25.72 6.89
N GLY A 281 8.32 -27.03 7.15
CA GLY A 281 8.85 -27.65 8.35
C GLY A 281 8.15 -27.17 9.63
N GLY A 282 6.86 -26.83 9.57
CA GLY A 282 6.03 -26.45 10.71
C GLY A 282 5.98 -24.95 11.02
N LEU A 283 6.58 -24.08 10.19
CA LEU A 283 6.67 -22.64 10.45
C LEU A 283 5.28 -22.00 10.61
N LEU A 284 4.36 -22.34 9.72
CA LEU A 284 3.05 -21.70 9.63
C LEU A 284 2.25 -21.90 10.93
N PHE A 285 2.23 -23.13 11.47
CA PHE A 285 1.49 -23.44 12.69
C PHE A 285 2.26 -23.10 13.97
N ARG A 286 3.60 -23.14 13.96
CA ARG A 286 4.41 -22.60 15.08
C ARG A 286 4.13 -21.11 15.30
N HIS A 287 3.93 -20.37 14.23
CA HIS A 287 3.63 -18.93 14.25
C HIS A 287 2.20 -18.69 13.76
N GLY A 288 1.20 -19.11 14.53
CA GLY A 288 -0.22 -19.09 14.13
C GLY A 288 -0.78 -17.74 13.65
N TRP A 289 -0.08 -16.62 13.86
CA TRP A 289 -0.41 -15.34 13.24
C TRP A 289 -0.18 -15.34 11.71
N LEU A 290 0.77 -16.13 11.19
CA LEU A 290 0.99 -16.37 9.76
C LEU A 290 -0.23 -17.05 9.12
N VAL A 291 -0.90 -17.97 9.83
CA VAL A 291 -2.15 -18.58 9.34
C VAL A 291 -3.20 -17.50 9.06
N ARG A 292 -3.35 -16.54 9.99
CA ARG A 292 -4.29 -15.42 9.83
C ARG A 292 -3.91 -14.51 8.67
N LEU A 293 -2.61 -14.28 8.45
CA LEU A 293 -2.13 -13.51 7.30
C LEU A 293 -2.44 -14.19 5.98
N VAL A 294 -2.03 -15.45 5.81
CA VAL A 294 -2.23 -16.21 4.57
C VAL A 294 -3.73 -16.30 4.25
N LEU A 295 -4.56 -16.64 5.25
CA LEU A 295 -6.02 -16.68 5.09
C LEU A 295 -6.62 -15.33 4.69
N GLY A 296 -6.24 -14.27 5.40
CA GLY A 296 -6.83 -12.96 5.19
C GLY A 296 -6.41 -12.32 3.88
N LEU A 297 -5.15 -12.43 3.50
CA LEU A 297 -4.61 -11.88 2.25
C LEU A 297 -5.07 -12.68 1.03
N LEU A 298 -5.21 -14.00 1.15
CA LEU A 298 -5.72 -14.85 0.07
C LEU A 298 -7.25 -15.06 0.15
N THR A 299 -8.00 -14.16 0.77
CA THR A 299 -9.47 -14.23 0.72
C THR A 299 -9.94 -13.90 -0.70
N VAL A 300 -10.69 -14.82 -1.32
CA VAL A 300 -11.16 -14.70 -2.72
C VAL A 300 -12.02 -13.47 -2.92
N ASP A 301 -12.96 -13.20 -2.02
CA ASP A 301 -13.78 -11.98 -2.03
C ASP A 301 -12.94 -10.76 -1.63
N PRO A 302 -12.64 -9.83 -2.56
CA PRO A 302 -11.77 -8.68 -2.28
C PRO A 302 -12.33 -7.77 -1.18
N SER A 303 -13.67 -7.69 -1.02
CA SER A 303 -14.29 -6.84 0.02
C SER A 303 -14.02 -7.34 1.45
N ARG A 304 -13.68 -8.62 1.60
CA ARG A 304 -13.36 -9.29 2.87
C ARG A 304 -11.88 -9.58 3.04
N ARG A 305 -11.07 -9.31 2.01
CA ARG A 305 -9.63 -9.52 2.00
C ARG A 305 -8.95 -8.53 2.93
N LEU A 306 -7.99 -9.02 3.70
CA LEU A 306 -7.13 -8.15 4.49
C LEU A 306 -6.36 -7.24 3.55
N THR A 307 -6.23 -5.98 3.96
CA THR A 307 -5.29 -5.10 3.29
C THR A 307 -3.86 -5.37 3.73
N VAL A 308 -2.88 -4.92 2.96
CA VAL A 308 -1.46 -5.03 3.35
C VAL A 308 -1.18 -4.22 4.63
N HIS A 309 -1.88 -3.10 4.82
CA HIS A 309 -1.81 -2.35 6.08
C HIS A 309 -2.30 -3.15 7.28
N GLU A 310 -3.48 -3.78 7.19
CA GLU A 310 -4.02 -4.61 8.26
C GLU A 310 -3.11 -5.82 8.55
N ALA A 311 -2.54 -6.42 7.51
CA ALA A 311 -1.56 -7.49 7.63
C ALA A 311 -0.27 -7.03 8.34
N CYS A 312 0.25 -5.85 8.00
CA CYS A 312 1.43 -5.27 8.63
C CYS A 312 1.19 -5.02 10.13
N LEU A 313 0.02 -4.46 10.51
CA LEU A 313 -0.35 -4.28 11.92
C LEU A 313 -0.45 -5.61 12.68
N LEU A 314 -0.95 -6.66 12.05
CA LEU A 314 -1.02 -8.00 12.64
C LEU A 314 0.39 -8.55 12.89
N ALA A 315 1.29 -8.44 11.92
CA ALA A 315 2.68 -8.86 12.06
C ALA A 315 3.40 -8.10 13.17
N GLN A 316 3.29 -6.78 13.23
CA GLN A 316 3.91 -5.94 14.26
C GLN A 316 3.45 -6.31 15.68
N ARG A 317 2.16 -6.56 15.89
CA ARG A 317 1.64 -7.00 17.20
C ARG A 317 2.19 -8.36 17.60
N ALA A 318 2.29 -9.29 16.66
CA ALA A 318 2.82 -10.62 16.91
C ALA A 318 4.32 -10.57 17.25
N THR A 319 5.12 -9.81 16.50
CA THR A 319 6.57 -9.69 16.72
C THR A 319 6.91 -8.93 18.00
N ALA A 320 6.16 -7.89 18.35
CA ALA A 320 6.32 -7.19 19.63
C ALA A 320 6.04 -8.12 20.83
N SER A 321 5.02 -8.97 20.71
CA SER A 321 4.69 -9.97 21.75
C SER A 321 5.82 -10.99 21.94
N LEU A 322 6.44 -11.44 20.85
CA LEU A 322 7.59 -12.35 20.89
C LEU A 322 8.83 -11.70 21.51
N ALA A 323 9.12 -10.45 21.16
CA ALA A 323 10.24 -9.69 21.74
C ALA A 323 10.04 -9.49 23.25
N SER A 324 8.82 -9.19 23.69
CA SER A 324 8.50 -9.09 25.11
C SER A 324 8.61 -10.45 25.82
N ALA A 325 8.15 -11.55 25.22
CA ALA A 325 8.27 -12.86 25.84
C ALA A 325 9.74 -13.31 26.02
N ALA A 326 10.60 -12.99 25.04
CA ALA A 326 12.03 -13.28 25.11
C ALA A 326 12.75 -12.49 26.22
N SER A 327 12.30 -11.28 26.55
CA SER A 327 12.90 -10.49 27.64
C SER A 327 12.49 -11.01 29.03
N PHE A 328 11.29 -11.58 29.19
CA PHE A 328 10.85 -12.20 30.45
C PHE A 328 11.50 -13.57 30.73
N GLY A 329 11.96 -14.28 29.69
CA GLY A 329 12.65 -15.57 29.83
C GLY A 329 14.12 -15.46 30.26
N ARG A 330 14.67 -14.26 30.42
CA ARG A 330 16.02 -14.07 30.93
C ARG A 330 15.98 -14.25 32.46
N PRO A 331 16.64 -15.27 33.04
CA PRO A 331 16.69 -15.42 34.49
C PRO A 331 17.23 -14.12 35.09
N PRO A 332 16.70 -13.66 36.25
CA PRO A 332 17.22 -12.49 36.91
C PRO A 332 18.73 -12.66 37.05
N GLN A 333 19.50 -11.71 36.52
CA GLN A 333 20.92 -11.66 36.82
C GLN A 333 21.05 -11.70 38.34
N PRO A 334 21.92 -12.55 38.91
CA PRO A 334 22.14 -12.56 40.34
C PRO A 334 22.58 -11.16 40.73
N ALA A 335 21.68 -10.42 41.38
CA ALA A 335 22.01 -9.16 42.00
C ALA A 335 23.16 -9.46 42.97
N ALA A 336 24.28 -8.77 42.80
CA ALA A 336 25.35 -8.77 43.78
C ALA A 336 24.70 -8.40 45.12
N ALA A 337 24.74 -9.35 46.06
CA ALA A 337 24.15 -9.22 47.37
C ALA A 337 24.90 -8.15 48.17
N GLU A 338 24.32 -6.96 48.29
CA GLU A 338 24.52 -6.14 49.49
C GLU A 338 23.38 -6.48 50.45
N ALA A 339 23.76 -7.05 51.59
CA ALA A 339 22.88 -7.50 52.64
C ALA A 339 22.35 -6.31 53.44
N ASP A 340 21.03 -6.26 53.59
CA ASP A 340 20.40 -5.51 54.68
C ASP A 340 19.33 -6.41 55.32
N PRO A 341 19.51 -6.88 56.57
CA PRO A 341 18.53 -7.70 57.25
C PRO A 341 17.53 -6.78 57.96
N LEU A 342 16.23 -7.03 57.81
CA LEU A 342 15.27 -7.14 58.91
C LEU A 342 13.82 -7.24 58.41
N ALA A 343 13.04 -7.99 59.21
CA ALA A 343 11.58 -8.07 59.27
C ALA A 343 10.85 -9.06 58.34
N PHE A 344 10.81 -10.31 58.80
CA PHE A 344 9.71 -11.26 58.54
C PHE A 344 8.48 -10.89 59.37
N GLY A 345 7.31 -10.89 58.74
CA GLY A 345 5.99 -10.91 59.38
C GLY A 345 5.02 -11.76 58.56
N VAL A 346 4.67 -12.93 59.09
CA VAL A 346 3.81 -13.95 58.49
C VAL A 346 2.34 -13.64 58.79
N ALA A 347 1.45 -13.76 57.79
CA ALA A 347 0.06 -14.15 58.01
C ALA A 347 -0.55 -14.71 56.71
N ALA A 348 -1.17 -15.90 56.82
CA ALA A 348 -1.82 -16.64 55.75
C ALA A 348 -3.34 -16.38 55.70
N ALA A 349 -3.88 -16.32 54.47
CA ALA A 349 -5.17 -16.78 53.90
C ALA A 349 -6.50 -16.63 54.71
N PRO A 350 -7.67 -16.41 54.06
CA PRO A 350 -8.26 -17.47 53.23
C PRO A 350 -9.05 -17.01 51.99
N ALA A 351 -9.47 -18.04 51.26
CA ALA A 351 -10.16 -18.05 49.98
C ALA A 351 -11.58 -17.46 49.96
N GLY A 352 -11.96 -17.03 48.75
CA GLY A 352 -13.30 -16.69 48.27
C GLY A 352 -13.10 -15.92 46.98
N GLY A 353 -13.74 -16.15 45.85
CA GLY A 353 -14.96 -16.84 45.47
C GLY A 353 -15.37 -16.21 44.13
N ALA A 354 -15.73 -17.05 43.16
CA ALA A 354 -16.43 -16.78 41.89
C ALA A 354 -16.40 -15.35 41.26
N SER A 355 -16.00 -15.28 39.99
CA SER A 355 -16.75 -14.46 39.03
C SER A 355 -16.72 -15.05 37.62
N ALA A 356 -17.90 -15.07 37.03
CA ALA A 356 -18.17 -15.36 35.63
C ALA A 356 -18.03 -14.09 34.78
N GLY A 357 -17.84 -14.29 33.46
CA GLY A 357 -18.26 -13.33 32.43
C GLY A 357 -17.17 -12.36 31.96
N GLY A 358 -16.86 -12.42 30.67
CA GLY A 358 -15.97 -11.43 30.06
C GLY A 358 -15.63 -11.64 28.58
N ALA A 359 -16.59 -12.06 27.76
CA ALA A 359 -16.47 -11.92 26.31
C ALA A 359 -16.94 -10.51 25.90
N GLY A 360 -16.08 -9.70 25.27
CA GLY A 360 -16.47 -8.44 24.65
C GLY A 360 -15.60 -7.23 25.01
N GLY A 361 -14.32 -7.26 24.68
CA GLY A 361 -13.38 -6.16 24.92
C GLY A 361 -12.69 -5.64 23.66
N GLY A 362 -13.46 -5.23 22.64
CA GLY A 362 -12.89 -4.70 21.39
C GLY A 362 -13.49 -3.37 20.91
N ALA A 363 -14.75 -3.08 21.26
CA ALA A 363 -15.46 -1.90 20.74
C ALA A 363 -15.39 -0.66 21.66
N ALA A 364 -15.14 -0.83 22.96
CA ALA A 364 -15.21 0.26 23.95
C ALA A 364 -14.02 1.24 23.88
N ALA A 365 -12.83 0.78 23.50
CA ALA A 365 -11.63 1.62 23.47
C ALA A 365 -11.69 2.69 22.36
N ALA A 366 -12.19 2.34 21.17
CA ALA A 366 -12.32 3.26 20.03
C ALA A 366 -13.45 4.30 20.21
N GLY A 367 -14.53 3.94 20.91
CA GLY A 367 -15.59 4.88 21.27
C GLY A 367 -15.16 5.94 22.30
N SER A 368 -14.15 5.63 23.13
CA SER A 368 -13.62 6.54 24.14
C SER A 368 -12.77 7.66 23.51
N GLU A 369 -12.00 7.35 22.45
CA GLU A 369 -11.20 8.36 21.73
C GLU A 369 -12.08 9.38 21.01
N LEU A 370 -13.13 8.93 20.30
CA LEU A 370 -14.06 9.83 19.60
C LEU A 370 -14.81 10.77 20.56
N ARG A 371 -15.13 10.29 21.78
CA ARG A 371 -15.71 11.13 22.85
C ARG A 371 -14.72 12.16 23.40
N ARG A 372 -13.42 11.82 23.47
CA ARG A 372 -12.36 12.75 23.88
C ARG A 372 -12.24 13.94 22.93
N TYR A 373 -12.46 13.73 21.62
CA TYR A 373 -12.47 14.80 20.62
C TYR A 373 -13.81 15.56 20.56
N ARG A 374 -14.96 14.88 20.69
CA ARG A 374 -16.28 15.56 20.79
C ARG A 374 -16.38 16.49 22.02
N GLY A 375 -15.69 16.16 23.10
CA GLY A 375 -15.69 16.96 24.34
C GLY A 375 -14.84 18.25 24.28
N ARG A 376 -13.99 18.44 23.27
CA ARG A 376 -13.15 19.65 23.12
C ARG A 376 -13.68 20.68 22.12
N GLY A 377 -14.74 20.37 21.37
CA GLY A 377 -15.34 21.28 20.37
C GLY A 377 -16.28 22.36 20.94
N GLY A 378 -16.51 22.40 22.25
CA GLY A 378 -17.45 23.32 22.89
C GLY A 378 -16.75 24.30 23.83
N GLY A 379 -16.43 25.49 23.34
CA GLY A 379 -16.32 26.70 24.17
C GLY A 379 -15.00 26.89 24.95
N ARG A 380 -13.97 27.40 24.27
CA ARG A 380 -13.10 28.47 24.81
C ARG A 380 -12.25 29.05 23.67
N ARG A 381 -12.66 30.22 23.17
CA ARG A 381 -11.79 31.12 22.41
C ARG A 381 -10.74 31.67 23.38
N GLY A 382 -9.51 31.18 23.31
CA GLY A 382 -8.36 31.69 24.06
C GLY A 382 -7.10 30.99 23.59
N GLY A 383 -6.17 31.75 23.00
CA GLY A 383 -5.05 31.25 22.20
C GLY A 383 -4.17 30.22 22.90
N GLY A 384 -4.00 29.08 22.23
CA GLY A 384 -3.14 27.95 22.62
C GLY A 384 -3.15 26.89 21.52
N GLY A 385 -2.87 27.29 20.28
CA GLY A 385 -3.15 26.52 19.05
C GLY A 385 -2.11 25.46 18.65
N GLY A 386 -1.07 25.20 19.46
CA GLY A 386 0.05 24.33 19.07
C GLY A 386 -0.06 22.87 19.53
N GLU A 387 -0.47 22.63 20.78
CA GLU A 387 -0.22 21.33 21.43
C GLU A 387 -1.17 20.20 21.00
N GLY A 388 -2.23 20.48 20.24
CA GLY A 388 -3.19 19.46 19.80
C GLY A 388 -2.71 18.65 18.60
N ARG A 389 -2.08 19.31 17.62
CA ARG A 389 -1.79 18.71 16.30
C ARG A 389 -0.67 17.67 16.36
N GLU A 390 0.38 17.91 17.14
CA GLU A 390 1.53 16.99 17.22
C GLU A 390 1.18 15.63 17.84
N SER A 391 0.14 15.58 18.67
CA SER A 391 -0.34 14.35 19.31
C SER A 391 -1.20 13.46 18.42
N GLU A 392 -1.62 13.95 17.24
CA GLU A 392 -2.49 13.19 16.36
C GLU A 392 -1.71 12.06 15.66
N PRO A 393 -2.23 10.83 15.65
CA PRO A 393 -1.52 9.71 15.07
C PRO A 393 -1.51 9.79 13.54
N TYR A 394 -0.39 9.36 12.95
CA TYR A 394 -0.28 9.17 11.52
C TYR A 394 -1.17 8.03 11.02
N ARG A 395 -1.82 8.24 9.88
CA ARG A 395 -2.61 7.23 9.16
C ARG A 395 -2.21 7.22 7.70
N SER A 396 -2.18 6.02 7.12
CA SER A 396 -2.00 5.83 5.68
C SER A 396 -3.26 6.23 4.91
N LEU A 397 -3.13 6.42 3.59
CA LEU A 397 -4.27 6.64 2.69
C LEU A 397 -5.32 5.54 2.85
N GLU A 398 -4.88 4.28 2.85
CA GLU A 398 -5.77 3.14 3.02
C GLU A 398 -6.44 3.13 4.41
N ALA A 399 -5.70 3.46 5.47
CA ALA A 399 -6.26 3.51 6.81
C ALA A 399 -7.31 4.63 6.94
N ILE A 400 -7.07 5.81 6.38
CA ILE A 400 -8.02 6.92 6.47
C ILE A 400 -9.29 6.63 5.67
N VAL A 401 -9.18 6.00 4.49
CA VAL A 401 -10.32 5.52 3.71
C VAL A 401 -11.16 4.53 4.53
N ASN A 402 -10.51 3.50 5.12
CA ASN A 402 -11.19 2.51 5.96
C ASN A 402 -11.84 3.11 7.23
N ILE A 403 -11.21 4.10 7.86
CA ILE A 403 -11.76 4.81 9.03
C ILE A 403 -13.01 5.62 8.63
N ALA A 404 -12.93 6.32 7.50
CA ALA A 404 -14.04 7.11 6.97
C ALA A 404 -15.24 6.23 6.59
N GLU A 405 -15.03 5.12 5.87
CA GLU A 405 -16.10 4.18 5.50
C GLU A 405 -16.79 3.53 6.70
N ARG A 406 -16.07 3.35 7.82
CA ARG A 406 -16.64 2.85 9.07
C ARG A 406 -17.37 3.94 9.87
N GLY A 407 -17.51 5.15 9.32
CA GLY A 407 -18.15 6.31 9.97
C GLY A 407 -17.38 6.83 11.19
N ARG A 408 -16.05 6.62 11.23
CA ARG A 408 -15.19 6.96 12.38
C ARG A 408 -14.28 8.15 12.12
N ALA A 409 -14.38 8.80 10.96
CA ALA A 409 -13.67 10.03 10.65
C ALA A 409 -14.58 11.25 10.79
N VAL A 410 -13.99 12.39 11.14
CA VAL A 410 -14.67 13.69 11.24
C VAL A 410 -13.81 14.73 10.53
N ALA A 411 -14.42 15.60 9.72
CA ALA A 411 -13.74 16.70 9.06
C ALA A 411 -14.26 18.05 9.55
N THR A 412 -13.39 19.06 9.51
CA THR A 412 -13.75 20.47 9.64
C THR A 412 -13.42 21.19 8.35
N PHE A 413 -14.26 22.14 7.97
CA PHE A 413 -14.08 22.93 6.76
C PHE A 413 -13.61 24.34 7.11
N GLU A 414 -12.74 24.88 6.26
CA GLU A 414 -12.13 26.18 6.44
C GLU A 414 -12.18 26.99 5.14
N ARG A 415 -12.07 28.31 5.28
CA ARG A 415 -12.06 29.20 4.12
C ARG A 415 -10.62 29.32 3.60
N ARG A 416 -10.38 28.75 2.42
CA ARG A 416 -9.15 29.01 1.65
C ARG A 416 -9.31 30.25 0.78
N GLN A 417 -8.21 30.91 0.48
CA GLN A 417 -8.18 32.08 -0.43
C GLN A 417 -8.22 31.69 -1.92
N TRP A 418 -8.56 30.43 -2.23
CA TRP A 418 -8.59 29.92 -3.59
C TRP A 418 -9.93 30.26 -4.24
N GLU A 419 -9.89 31.16 -5.22
CA GLU A 419 -11.10 31.69 -5.85
C GLU A 419 -11.93 30.56 -6.49
N GLY A 420 -13.18 30.44 -6.04
CA GLY A 420 -14.14 29.45 -6.55
C GLY A 420 -14.12 28.10 -5.85
N LEU A 421 -13.11 27.80 -5.00
CA LEU A 421 -13.12 26.55 -4.26
C LEU A 421 -14.00 26.68 -3.01
N ARG A 422 -14.95 25.75 -2.87
CA ARG A 422 -15.83 25.66 -1.71
C ARG A 422 -15.53 24.36 -0.96
N ASN A 423 -15.89 24.34 0.33
CA ASN A 423 -15.95 23.11 1.13
C ASN A 423 -14.62 22.34 1.19
N TYR A 424 -13.50 23.07 1.26
CA TYR A 424 -12.18 22.52 1.55
C TYR A 424 -11.99 22.41 3.06
N GLY A 425 -11.33 21.36 3.53
CA GLY A 425 -11.17 21.11 4.94
C GLY A 425 -10.10 20.08 5.24
N GLU A 426 -10.10 19.60 6.48
CA GLU A 426 -9.15 18.63 7.00
C GLU A 426 -9.88 17.55 7.83
N VAL A 427 -9.42 16.31 7.79
CA VAL A 427 -9.83 15.27 8.75
C VAL A 427 -9.13 15.51 10.08
N ILE A 428 -9.90 15.64 11.16
CA ILE A 428 -9.40 15.91 12.50
C ILE A 428 -8.99 14.60 13.18
N GLY A 429 -7.89 14.62 13.94
CA GLY A 429 -7.45 13.48 14.73
C GLY A 429 -6.55 12.49 13.99
N PHE A 430 -6.23 12.75 12.72
CA PHE A 430 -5.35 11.91 11.91
C PHE A 430 -4.44 12.75 11.02
N ARG A 431 -3.15 12.41 11.00
CA ARG A 431 -2.16 13.07 10.14
C ARG A 431 -1.83 12.23 8.92
N ASN A 432 -1.63 12.90 7.79
CA ASN A 432 -1.00 12.34 6.62
C ASN A 432 0.49 12.16 6.91
N ARG A 433 1.03 11.00 6.54
CA ARG A 433 2.44 10.67 6.75
C ARG A 433 3.36 11.37 5.76
N ALA A 434 2.84 11.75 4.58
CA ALA A 434 3.65 12.32 3.50
C ALA A 434 4.15 13.73 3.83
N ASP A 435 3.31 14.60 4.39
CA ASP A 435 3.64 16.00 4.71
C ASP A 435 3.56 16.32 6.21
N GLY A 436 2.98 15.43 7.00
CA GLY A 436 2.76 15.68 8.42
C GLY A 436 1.58 16.60 8.72
N ASP A 437 0.79 17.00 7.73
CA ASP A 437 -0.42 17.77 7.99
C ASP A 437 -1.60 16.82 8.24
N ARG A 438 -2.77 17.38 8.55
CA ARG A 438 -4.00 16.59 8.56
C ARG A 438 -4.37 16.20 7.13
N TRP A 439 -5.16 15.14 7.00
CA TRP A 439 -5.67 14.74 5.69
C TRP A 439 -6.57 15.81 5.11
N ASP A 440 -6.12 16.47 4.05
CA ASP A 440 -6.93 17.45 3.33
C ASP A 440 -8.09 16.78 2.60
N VAL A 441 -9.26 17.40 2.70
CA VAL A 441 -10.51 16.90 2.11
C VAL A 441 -11.26 18.01 1.40
N PHE A 442 -12.13 17.62 0.47
CA PHE A 442 -13.11 18.51 -0.12
C PHE A 442 -14.42 17.77 -0.39
N VAL A 443 -15.54 18.50 -0.40
CA VAL A 443 -16.86 17.95 -0.71
C VAL A 443 -17.29 18.37 -2.12
N PRO A 444 -17.13 17.51 -3.14
CA PRO A 444 -17.52 17.85 -4.50
C PRO A 444 -19.04 17.89 -4.67
N GLY A 445 -19.52 18.72 -5.60
CA GLY A 445 -20.94 18.75 -6.02
C GLY A 445 -21.90 19.49 -5.08
N LEU A 446 -21.42 20.09 -3.99
CA LEU A 446 -22.25 20.95 -3.14
C LEU A 446 -22.28 22.39 -3.66
N GLU A 447 -23.49 22.94 -3.84
CA GLU A 447 -23.70 24.30 -4.34
C GLU A 447 -23.54 25.38 -3.26
N TYR A 448 -23.54 25.02 -1.98
CA TYR A 448 -23.44 25.95 -0.86
C TYR A 448 -22.16 25.72 -0.03
N GLU A 449 -21.76 26.75 0.72
CA GLU A 449 -20.65 26.65 1.68
C GLU A 449 -21.12 25.97 2.97
N LEU A 450 -20.33 25.00 3.42
CA LEU A 450 -20.50 24.37 4.73
C LEU A 450 -20.08 25.34 5.84
N PRO A 451 -20.75 25.30 7.01
CA PRO A 451 -20.31 26.02 8.19
C PRO A 451 -18.84 25.77 8.53
N LEU A 452 -18.07 26.87 8.63
CA LEU A 452 -16.65 26.81 8.97
C LEU A 452 -16.45 26.30 10.41
N ASP A 453 -15.33 25.63 10.64
CA ASP A 453 -14.89 25.11 11.95
C ASP A 453 -15.91 24.16 12.63
N THR A 454 -16.92 23.71 11.89
CA THR A 454 -17.94 22.79 12.38
C THR A 454 -17.52 21.35 12.05
N PRO A 455 -17.51 20.43 13.02
CA PRO A 455 -17.16 19.03 12.77
C PRO A 455 -18.30 18.29 12.07
N PHE A 456 -18.01 17.73 10.89
CA PHE A 456 -18.91 16.88 10.13
C PHE A 456 -18.42 15.43 10.16
N PRO A 457 -19.25 14.45 10.54
CA PRO A 457 -18.91 13.04 10.36
C PRO A 457 -18.78 12.74 8.88
N LEU A 458 -17.71 12.05 8.48
CA LEU A 458 -17.58 11.55 7.11
C LEU A 458 -18.51 10.36 6.93
N GLN A 459 -19.25 10.34 5.82
CA GLN A 459 -20.02 9.17 5.43
C GLN A 459 -19.12 8.14 4.75
N ARG A 460 -18.30 8.59 3.78
CA ARG A 460 -17.37 7.77 2.99
C ARG A 460 -16.41 8.65 2.18
N VAL A 461 -15.36 8.04 1.63
CA VAL A 461 -14.47 8.68 0.64
C VAL A 461 -14.95 8.30 -0.76
N LEU A 462 -15.27 9.30 -1.57
CA LEU A 462 -15.73 9.14 -2.96
C LEU A 462 -14.56 8.83 -3.90
N GLY A 463 -13.41 9.44 -3.64
CA GLY A 463 -12.20 9.22 -4.41
C GLY A 463 -11.01 9.98 -3.84
N VAL A 464 -9.86 9.79 -4.47
CA VAL A 464 -8.59 10.40 -4.05
C VAL A 464 -8.03 11.20 -5.21
N VAL A 465 -7.71 12.46 -4.97
CA VAL A 465 -6.87 13.24 -5.86
C VAL A 465 -5.42 12.96 -5.49
N LEU A 466 -4.74 12.17 -6.32
CA LEU A 466 -3.32 11.94 -6.25
C LEU A 466 -2.60 13.17 -6.82
N ILE A 467 -1.72 13.77 -6.03
CA ILE A 467 -0.80 14.82 -6.47
C ILE A 467 0.61 14.25 -6.37
N LYS A 468 1.45 14.50 -7.39
CA LYS A 468 2.85 14.05 -7.36
C LYS A 468 3.56 14.54 -6.11
N GLY A 469 4.26 13.62 -5.44
CA GLY A 469 4.98 13.84 -4.19
C GLY A 469 4.30 13.24 -2.95
N GLY A 470 3.25 12.43 -3.13
CA GLY A 470 2.55 11.75 -2.03
C GLY A 470 1.56 12.63 -1.26
N ASN A 471 1.38 13.89 -1.67
CA ASN A 471 0.30 14.71 -1.13
C ASN A 471 -1.02 14.30 -1.82
N HIS A 472 -2.01 13.90 -1.04
CA HIS A 472 -3.27 13.39 -1.55
C HIS A 472 -4.42 14.17 -0.93
N LYS A 473 -5.44 14.48 -1.73
CA LYS A 473 -6.65 15.16 -1.26
C LYS A 473 -7.83 14.21 -1.39
N LEU A 474 -8.66 14.10 -0.36
CA LEU A 474 -9.79 13.18 -0.37
C LEU A 474 -11.06 13.90 -0.83
N ALA A 475 -11.69 13.40 -1.89
CA ALA A 475 -13.06 13.74 -2.20
C ALA A 475 -13.97 12.93 -1.28
N ILE A 476 -14.77 13.60 -0.44
CA ILE A 476 -15.57 12.93 0.59
C ILE A 476 -17.06 13.17 0.39
N ALA A 477 -17.88 12.23 0.87
CA ALA A 477 -19.32 12.41 1.02
C ALA A 477 -19.67 12.65 2.49
N LEU A 478 -20.59 13.56 2.73
CA LEU A 478 -21.17 13.83 4.03
C LEU A 478 -22.60 13.24 4.11
N PRO A 479 -23.08 12.89 5.31
CA PRO A 479 -24.46 12.46 5.49
C PRO A 479 -25.46 13.55 5.08
N PRO A 480 -26.73 13.17 4.78
CA PRO A 480 -27.81 14.13 4.61
C PRO A 480 -27.88 15.13 5.77
N PRO A 481 -28.14 16.44 5.51
CA PRO A 481 -28.55 17.02 4.23
C PRO A 481 -27.40 17.44 3.30
N HIS A 482 -26.15 17.08 3.61
CA HIS A 482 -24.94 17.51 2.89
C HIS A 482 -24.43 16.47 1.87
N ALA A 483 -25.29 15.54 1.45
CA ALA A 483 -24.95 14.57 0.43
C ALA A 483 -24.94 15.25 -0.96
N PRO A 484 -23.99 14.91 -1.85
CA PRO A 484 -23.99 15.43 -3.20
C PRO A 484 -25.25 14.98 -3.97
N PRO A 485 -25.81 15.82 -4.85
CA PRO A 485 -27.11 15.59 -5.47
C PRO A 485 -27.09 14.51 -6.56
N SER A 486 -25.96 14.31 -7.25
CA SER A 486 -25.80 13.33 -8.33
C SER A 486 -24.33 12.98 -8.57
N ARG A 487 -24.08 11.92 -9.36
CA ARG A 487 -22.74 11.55 -9.82
C ARG A 487 -22.13 12.65 -10.70
N ASP A 488 -22.91 13.19 -11.62
CA ASP A 488 -22.46 14.26 -12.52
C ASP A 488 -22.02 15.51 -11.74
N ALA A 489 -22.72 15.85 -10.65
CA ALA A 489 -22.33 16.95 -9.76
C ALA A 489 -21.01 16.66 -9.02
N VAL A 490 -20.79 15.41 -8.61
CA VAL A 490 -19.51 14.99 -8.01
C VAL A 490 -18.39 15.13 -9.04
N GLU A 491 -18.58 14.61 -10.25
CA GLU A 491 -17.58 14.68 -11.32
C GLU A 491 -17.24 16.13 -11.68
N ALA A 492 -18.26 16.97 -11.88
CA ALA A 492 -18.06 18.40 -12.13
C ALA A 492 -17.30 19.08 -10.97
N GLY A 493 -17.68 18.80 -9.73
CA GLY A 493 -17.01 19.37 -8.55
C GLY A 493 -15.55 18.92 -8.39
N VAL A 494 -15.24 17.68 -8.77
CA VAL A 494 -13.85 17.18 -8.82
C VAL A 494 -13.05 17.89 -9.91
N GLN A 495 -13.61 18.07 -11.11
CA GLN A 495 -12.92 18.78 -12.19
C GLN A 495 -12.67 20.25 -11.82
N ASP A 496 -13.63 20.89 -11.16
CA ASP A 496 -13.47 22.24 -10.62
C ASP A 496 -12.34 22.31 -9.58
N PHE A 497 -12.30 21.36 -8.65
CA PHE A 497 -11.22 21.25 -7.68
C PHE A 497 -9.85 21.13 -8.37
N LEU A 498 -9.70 20.19 -9.31
CA LEU A 498 -8.44 19.97 -10.03
C LEU A 498 -7.97 21.22 -10.78
N ARG A 499 -8.90 21.90 -11.45
CA ARG A 499 -8.62 23.15 -12.17
C ARG A 499 -8.17 24.26 -11.24
N ILE A 500 -8.88 24.47 -10.13
CA ILE A 500 -8.54 25.51 -9.15
C ILE A 500 -7.20 25.17 -8.50
N TYR A 501 -7.01 23.94 -8.05
CA TYR A 501 -5.78 23.52 -7.40
C TYR A 501 -4.54 23.71 -8.32
N ALA A 502 -4.65 23.37 -9.61
CA ALA A 502 -3.59 23.57 -10.59
C ALA A 502 -3.21 25.06 -10.75
N ARG A 503 -4.22 25.94 -10.72
CA ARG A 503 -4.02 27.38 -10.85
C ARG A 503 -3.32 27.96 -9.62
N GLU A 504 -3.72 27.55 -8.43
CA GLU A 504 -3.19 28.05 -7.16
C GLU A 504 -1.80 27.48 -6.84
N HIS A 505 -1.42 26.36 -7.46
CA HIS A 505 -0.12 25.71 -7.26
C HIS A 505 0.60 25.54 -8.61
N PRO A 506 1.19 26.62 -9.17
CA PRO A 506 1.80 26.58 -10.52
C PRO A 506 2.97 25.59 -10.68
N GLY A 507 3.58 25.12 -9.58
CA GLY A 507 4.55 24.01 -9.60
C GLY A 507 3.93 22.62 -9.77
N GLN A 508 2.62 22.50 -9.58
CA GLN A 508 1.82 21.29 -9.78
C GLN A 508 1.05 21.42 -11.09
N GLN A 509 1.66 20.98 -12.20
CA GLN A 509 0.98 20.93 -13.49
C GLN A 509 -0.29 20.05 -13.39
N SER A 510 -1.38 20.42 -14.05
CA SER A 510 -2.63 19.64 -14.04
C SER A 510 -2.45 18.19 -14.52
N SER A 511 -1.51 17.95 -15.43
CA SER A 511 -1.10 16.60 -15.89
C SER A 511 -0.52 15.72 -14.78
N ARG A 512 -0.13 16.31 -13.65
CA ARG A 512 0.44 15.65 -12.47
C ARG A 512 -0.57 15.41 -11.36
N MET A 513 -1.83 15.78 -11.57
CA MET A 513 -2.92 15.49 -10.65
C MET A 513 -3.87 14.49 -11.28
N ARG A 514 -4.29 13.48 -10.51
CA ARG A 514 -5.19 12.44 -10.98
C ARG A 514 -6.26 12.18 -9.94
N TYR A 515 -7.51 12.14 -10.38
CA TYR A 515 -8.59 11.67 -9.53
C TYR A 515 -8.80 10.19 -9.76
N LEU A 516 -8.75 9.42 -8.67
CA LEU A 516 -9.10 8.00 -8.65
C LEU A 516 -10.41 7.86 -7.88
N GLU A 517 -11.48 7.53 -8.59
CA GLU A 517 -12.76 7.17 -7.99
C GLU A 517 -12.57 5.91 -7.13
N LEU A 518 -13.06 5.92 -5.89
CA LEU A 518 -13.04 4.76 -5.00
C LEU A 518 -14.38 4.01 -4.98
N ASP A 519 -15.45 4.67 -5.44
CA ASP A 519 -16.81 4.24 -5.17
C ASP A 519 -17.68 4.26 -6.44
N GLN A 520 -17.76 3.12 -7.13
CA GLN A 520 -18.80 2.87 -8.14
C GLN A 520 -20.02 2.14 -7.56
N ALA A 521 -20.05 1.86 -6.24
CA ALA A 521 -21.12 1.08 -5.61
C ALA A 521 -22.48 1.81 -5.55
N VAL A 522 -22.54 3.08 -5.97
CA VAL A 522 -23.79 3.84 -6.07
C VAL A 522 -24.76 3.24 -7.11
N ALA A 523 -24.27 2.51 -8.12
CA ALA A 523 -25.16 1.92 -9.12
C ALA A 523 -25.93 0.69 -8.62
N ALA A 524 -25.39 -0.09 -7.68
CA ALA A 524 -26.00 -1.36 -7.27
C ALA A 524 -27.00 -1.24 -6.11
N ALA A 525 -26.92 -0.19 -5.30
CA ALA A 525 -27.80 -0.01 -4.13
C ALA A 525 -29.11 0.75 -4.43
N GLY A 526 -29.21 1.42 -5.59
CA GLY A 526 -30.35 2.28 -5.96
C GLY A 526 -31.51 1.60 -6.69
N THR A 527 -31.39 0.32 -7.08
CA THR A 527 -32.45 -0.42 -7.79
C THR A 527 -33.04 -1.59 -6.99
N ALA A 528 -32.56 -1.84 -5.77
CA ALA A 528 -33.21 -2.73 -4.80
C ALA A 528 -34.28 -1.98 -3.99
N GLU A 529 -35.10 -1.17 -4.66
CA GLU A 529 -36.40 -0.84 -4.10
C GLU A 529 -37.21 -2.14 -4.08
N ARG A 530 -37.58 -2.59 -2.88
CA ARG A 530 -38.36 -3.79 -2.61
C ARG A 530 -39.53 -3.91 -3.61
N ALA A 531 -39.37 -4.72 -4.65
CA ALA A 531 -40.49 -5.33 -5.32
C ALA A 531 -41.18 -6.21 -4.27
N ALA A 532 -42.27 -5.71 -3.69
CA ALA A 532 -43.15 -6.53 -2.88
C ALA A 532 -43.50 -7.80 -3.66
N PRO A 533 -43.52 -8.99 -3.03
CA PRO A 533 -43.85 -10.22 -3.71
C PRO A 533 -45.22 -10.06 -4.38
N LYS A 534 -45.24 -10.21 -5.71
CA LYS A 534 -46.46 -10.22 -6.50
C LYS A 534 -47.37 -11.29 -5.88
N PRO A 535 -48.61 -10.97 -5.47
CA PRO A 535 -49.51 -11.97 -4.90
C PRO A 535 -49.69 -13.11 -5.90
N PRO A 536 -49.80 -14.37 -5.44
CA PRO A 536 -50.01 -15.51 -6.31
C PRO A 536 -51.26 -15.27 -7.18
N PRO A 537 -51.24 -15.72 -8.45
CA PRO A 537 -52.40 -15.56 -9.32
C PRO A 537 -53.61 -16.24 -8.66
N SER A 538 -54.66 -15.47 -8.43
CA SER A 538 -55.94 -16.00 -7.96
C SER A 538 -56.48 -16.99 -8.98
N ASP A 539 -56.73 -18.22 -8.55
CA ASP A 539 -57.36 -19.27 -9.35
C ASP A 539 -58.74 -18.79 -9.83
N LYS A 540 -58.88 -18.63 -11.15
CA LYS A 540 -60.19 -18.47 -11.77
C LYS A 540 -60.92 -19.82 -11.68
N PRO A 541 -62.17 -19.88 -11.20
CA PRO A 541 -62.93 -21.12 -11.21
C PRO A 541 -63.22 -21.54 -12.66
N PRO A 542 -63.32 -22.85 -12.92
CA PRO A 542 -63.57 -23.37 -14.27
C PRO A 542 -64.97 -22.96 -14.73
N THR A 543 -65.03 -22.18 -15.81
CA THR A 543 -66.26 -21.95 -16.57
C THR A 543 -66.63 -23.23 -17.31
N ARG A 544 -67.90 -23.66 -17.12
CA ARG A 544 -68.55 -24.73 -17.86
C ARG A 544 -68.71 -24.42 -19.34
#